data_AF-A0A6I7WGH3-F1
#
_entry.id   AF-A0A6I7WGH3-F1
#
_cell.length_a   1.000
_cell.length_b   1.000
_cell.length_c   1.000
_cell.angle_alpha   90.00
_cell.angle_beta   90.00
_cell.angle_gamma   90.00
#
_symmetry.space_group_name_H-M   'P 1'
#
loop_
_entity.id
_entity.type
_entity.pdbx_description
1 polymer ?
#
loop_
_entity_poly.entity_id
_entity_poly.type
_entity_poly.pdbx_seq_one_letter_code
_entity_poly.pdbx_strand_id
1 'polypeptide(L)'
;AGEVSPIKAAEIAAQHHLKIYTIGIGADEMIVRSFFGSQRVNPSRDLDEKTLTVIAEKTGGRYFRARNTDELKQIYHLLDELEPVEKDKQFFRPRSELFFWPLSIALLLVSIISFTRIRLT
;
A
#
# COMPACT_ATOMS: atom_id res chain seq x y z
N ALA A 1 -19.38 2.30 -20.24
CA ALA A 1 -18.01 1.93 -19.83
C ALA A 1 -17.94 0.41 -19.84
N GLY A 2 -16.96 -0.19 -20.53
CA GLY A 2 -16.90 -1.64 -20.71
C GLY A 2 -16.51 -2.34 -19.41
N GLU A 3 -17.42 -3.15 -18.85
CA GLU A 3 -17.09 -4.07 -17.76
C GLU A 3 -16.20 -5.17 -18.31
N VAL A 4 -14.89 -5.06 -18.06
CA VAL A 4 -13.98 -6.18 -18.27
C VAL A 4 -14.26 -7.18 -17.14
N SER A 5 -14.59 -8.42 -17.50
CA SER A 5 -14.82 -9.46 -16.49
C SER A 5 -13.52 -9.75 -15.70
N PRO A 6 -13.59 -10.17 -14.43
CA PRO A 6 -12.41 -10.46 -13.61
C PRO A 6 -11.45 -11.47 -14.27
N ILE A 7 -12.01 -12.47 -14.95
CA ILE A 7 -11.23 -13.47 -15.69
C ILE A 7 -10.51 -12.82 -16.88
N LYS A 8 -11.18 -11.93 -17.61
CA LYS A 8 -10.54 -11.22 -18.72
C LYS A 8 -9.45 -10.27 -18.24
N ALA A 9 -9.65 -9.61 -17.11
CA ALA A 9 -8.62 -8.79 -16.48
C ALA A 9 -7.41 -9.62 -16.07
N ALA A 10 -7.61 -10.82 -15.50
CA ALA A 10 -6.53 -11.75 -15.15
C ALA A 10 -5.76 -12.23 -16.37
N GLU A 11 -6.43 -12.49 -17.50
CA GLU A 11 -5.75 -12.82 -18.76
C GLU A 11 -4.85 -11.70 -19.27
N ILE A 12 -5.34 -10.45 -19.21
CA ILE A 12 -4.54 -9.28 -19.60
C ILE A 12 -3.34 -9.13 -18.65
N ALA A 13 -3.54 -9.27 -17.35
CA ALA A 13 -2.45 -9.24 -16.37
C ALA A 13 -1.37 -10.30 -16.66
N ALA A 14 -1.79 -11.53 -16.96
CA ALA A 14 -0.87 -12.61 -17.33
C ALA A 14 -0.09 -12.29 -18.61
N GLN A 15 -0.71 -11.67 -19.62
CA GLN A 15 -0.02 -11.23 -20.85
C GLN A 15 1.07 -10.18 -20.57
N HIS A 16 0.89 -9.38 -19.52
CA HIS A 16 1.88 -8.41 -19.04
C HIS A 16 2.85 -8.99 -18.01
N HIS A 17 2.88 -10.31 -17.82
CA HIS A 17 3.74 -11.00 -16.85
C HIS A 17 3.49 -10.53 -15.41
N LEU A 18 2.28 -10.07 -15.11
CA LEU A 18 1.86 -9.69 -13.76
C LEU A 18 1.31 -10.92 -13.04
N LYS A 19 1.88 -11.21 -11.88
CA LYS A 19 1.43 -12.29 -10.99
C LYS A 19 0.41 -11.75 -10.00
N ILE A 20 -0.78 -12.35 -9.91
CA ILE A 20 -1.85 -11.94 -8.99
C ILE A 20 -2.05 -13.02 -7.93
N TYR A 21 -1.91 -12.63 -6.67
CA TYR A 21 -2.32 -13.45 -5.53
C TYR A 21 -3.69 -13.00 -5.05
N THR A 22 -4.60 -13.94 -4.83
CA THR A 22 -5.96 -13.66 -4.38
C THR A 22 -6.16 -14.15 -2.95
N ILE A 23 -6.79 -13.34 -2.10
CA ILE A 23 -7.03 -13.67 -0.68
C ILE A 23 -8.53 -13.61 -0.42
N GLY A 24 -9.15 -14.75 -0.15
CA GLY A 24 -10.55 -14.84 0.28
C GLY A 24 -10.67 -14.65 1.78
N ILE A 25 -11.30 -13.56 2.20
CA ILE A 25 -11.47 -13.21 3.62
C ILE A 25 -12.91 -13.52 4.06
N GLY A 26 -13.05 -14.24 5.19
CA GLY A 26 -14.36 -14.55 5.78
C GLY A 26 -14.27 -15.73 6.73
N ALA A 27 -15.06 -15.74 7.80
CA ALA A 27 -15.08 -16.85 8.75
C ALA A 27 -15.94 -18.03 8.26
N ASP A 28 -15.70 -19.21 8.82
CA ASP A 28 -16.54 -20.39 8.59
C ASP A 28 -17.98 -20.16 9.11
N GLU A 29 -18.91 -21.01 8.70
CA GLU A 29 -20.29 -20.96 9.21
C GLU A 29 -20.32 -21.16 10.73
N MET A 30 -20.97 -20.23 11.44
CA MET A 30 -21.13 -20.29 12.89
C MET A 30 -22.60 -20.36 13.27
N ILE A 31 -22.90 -21.16 14.28
CA ILE A 31 -24.23 -21.20 14.88
C ILE A 31 -24.27 -20.18 16.02
N VAL A 32 -24.99 -19.08 15.79
CA VAL A 32 -25.21 -18.03 16.79
C VAL A 32 -26.48 -18.36 17.56
N ARG A 33 -26.39 -18.49 18.89
CA ARG A 33 -27.58 -18.64 19.74
C ARG A 33 -28.22 -17.26 19.94
N SER A 34 -29.49 -17.15 19.56
CA SER A 34 -30.34 -15.97 19.78
C SER A 34 -31.44 -16.30 20.77
N PHE A 35 -32.11 -15.27 21.30
CA PHE A 35 -33.23 -15.38 22.24
C PHE A 35 -34.41 -16.20 21.68
N PHE A 36 -34.49 -16.33 20.35
CA PHE A 36 -35.54 -17.06 19.63
C PHE A 36 -35.08 -18.42 19.05
N GLY A 37 -33.86 -18.89 19.36
CA GLY A 37 -33.30 -20.14 18.86
C GLY A 37 -31.88 -20.01 18.29
N SER A 38 -31.35 -21.09 17.73
CA SER A 38 -30.03 -21.09 17.08
C SER A 38 -30.12 -20.68 15.60
N GLN A 39 -29.43 -19.62 15.21
CA GLN A 39 -29.34 -19.16 13.82
C GLN A 39 -27.95 -19.49 13.25
N ARG A 40 -27.91 -20.18 12.10
CA ARG A 40 -26.66 -20.39 11.35
C ARG A 40 -26.34 -19.12 10.56
N VAL A 41 -25.16 -18.55 10.77
CA VAL A 41 -24.65 -17.38 10.07
C VAL A 41 -23.44 -17.80 9.25
N ASN A 42 -23.46 -17.52 7.95
CA ASN A 42 -22.33 -17.73 7.04
C ASN A 42 -21.79 -16.37 6.59
N PRO A 43 -20.70 -15.87 7.18
CA PRO A 43 -20.07 -14.60 6.80
C PRO A 43 -19.44 -14.64 5.40
N SER A 44 -19.21 -15.82 4.84
CA SER A 44 -18.50 -16.04 3.57
C SER A 44 -19.43 -16.44 2.43
N ARG A 45 -20.75 -16.27 2.57
CA ARG A 45 -21.74 -16.77 1.60
C ARG A 45 -21.58 -16.19 0.19
N ASP A 46 -21.15 -14.94 0.10
CA ASP A 46 -20.99 -14.23 -1.18
C ASP A 46 -19.54 -14.29 -1.71
N LEU A 47 -18.67 -15.08 -1.07
CA LEU A 47 -17.27 -15.24 -1.48
C LEU A 47 -17.16 -16.24 -2.64
N ASP A 48 -16.85 -15.74 -3.83
CA ASP A 48 -16.58 -16.58 -5.01
C ASP A 48 -15.12 -17.06 -5.03
N GLU A 49 -14.83 -18.06 -4.19
CA GLU A 49 -13.50 -18.68 -4.11
C GLU A 49 -13.06 -19.30 -5.45
N LYS A 50 -14.01 -19.76 -6.26
CA LYS A 50 -13.72 -20.36 -7.57
C LYS A 50 -13.15 -19.32 -8.53
N THR A 51 -13.79 -18.16 -8.66
CA THR A 51 -13.30 -17.08 -9.51
C THR A 51 -11.95 -16.57 -9.01
N LEU A 52 -11.76 -16.40 -7.70
CA LEU A 52 -10.49 -16.00 -7.10
C LEU A 52 -9.36 -16.99 -7.39
N THR A 53 -9.65 -18.29 -7.31
CA THR A 53 -8.70 -19.37 -7.64
C THR A 53 -8.28 -19.30 -9.09
N VAL A 54 -9.24 -19.17 -10.01
CA VAL A 54 -8.96 -19.09 -11.45
C VAL A 54 -8.10 -17.87 -11.80
N ILE A 55 -8.33 -16.72 -11.15
CA ILE A 55 -7.52 -15.51 -11.36
C ILE A 55 -6.05 -15.75 -10.94
N ALA A 56 -5.85 -16.33 -9.77
CA ALA A 56 -4.50 -16.61 -9.27
C ALA A 56 -3.77 -17.62 -10.16
N GLU A 57 -4.44 -18.72 -10.54
CA GLU A 57 -3.85 -19.74 -11.42
C GLU A 57 -3.49 -19.17 -12.80
N LYS A 58 -4.39 -18.38 -13.41
CA LYS A 58 -4.13 -17.78 -14.74
C LYS A 58 -2.93 -16.84 -14.77
N THR A 59 -2.62 -16.21 -13.65
CA THR A 59 -1.52 -15.24 -13.52
C THR A 59 -0.25 -15.85 -12.92
N GLY A 60 -0.27 -17.15 -12.58
CA GLY A 60 0.87 -17.83 -11.95
C GLY A 60 1.07 -17.50 -10.47
N GLY A 61 0.06 -16.91 -9.82
CA GLY A 61 0.02 -16.69 -8.38
C GLY A 61 -0.60 -17.86 -7.61
N ARG A 62 -1.09 -17.59 -6.41
CA ARG A 62 -1.77 -18.57 -5.55
C ARG A 62 -2.97 -17.94 -4.85
N TYR A 63 -4.03 -18.73 -4.69
CA TYR A 63 -5.17 -18.40 -3.86
C TYR A 63 -4.90 -18.74 -2.38
N PHE A 64 -5.28 -17.84 -1.49
CA PHE A 64 -5.23 -18.04 -0.05
C PHE A 64 -6.59 -17.78 0.61
N ARG A 65 -6.87 -18.51 1.68
CA ARG A 65 -8.07 -18.32 2.50
C ARG A 65 -7.66 -17.80 3.88
N ALA A 66 -8.22 -16.65 4.27
CA ALA A 66 -8.05 -16.09 5.61
C ALA A 66 -9.38 -16.15 6.37
N ARG A 67 -9.45 -16.98 7.41
CA ARG A 67 -10.63 -17.09 8.30
C ARG A 67 -10.61 -16.10 9.44
N ASN A 68 -9.43 -15.59 9.77
CA ASN A 68 -9.20 -14.64 10.85
C ASN A 68 -8.01 -13.73 10.52
N THR A 69 -7.79 -12.73 11.36
CA THR A 69 -6.73 -11.73 11.20
C THR A 69 -5.32 -12.33 11.30
N ASP A 70 -5.13 -13.39 12.08
CA ASP A 70 -3.80 -13.98 12.27
C ASP A 70 -3.38 -14.82 11.04
N GLU A 71 -4.32 -15.57 10.46
CA GLU A 71 -4.12 -16.22 9.16
C GLU A 71 -3.83 -15.20 8.05
N LEU A 72 -4.53 -14.06 8.03
CA LEU A 72 -4.26 -12.99 7.07
C LEU A 72 -2.83 -12.45 7.21
N LYS A 73 -2.35 -12.22 8.44
CA LYS A 73 -0.97 -11.79 8.68
C LYS A 73 0.04 -12.83 8.19
N GLN A 74 -0.22 -14.11 8.44
CA GLN A 74 0.65 -15.20 7.97
C GLN A 74 0.73 -15.24 6.44
N ILE A 75 -0.38 -15.02 5.75
CA ILE A 75 -0.41 -14.94 4.28
C ILE A 75 0.46 -13.78 3.78
N TYR A 76 0.36 -12.59 4.40
CA TYR A 76 1.22 -11.46 4.04
C TYR A 76 2.71 -11.75 4.27
N HIS A 77 3.06 -12.37 5.41
CA HIS A 77 4.44 -12.77 5.67
C HIS A 77 4.97 -13.76 4.63
N LEU A 78 4.18 -14.76 4.26
CA LEU A 78 4.54 -15.70 3.21
C LEU A 78 4.72 -15.00 1.85
N LEU A 79 3.86 -14.01 1.53
CA LEU A 79 3.99 -13.23 0.30
C LEU A 79 5.27 -12.40 0.27
N ASP A 80 5.66 -11.78 1.38
CA ASP A 80 6.92 -11.04 1.50
C ASP A 80 8.14 -11.95 1.30
N GLU A 81 8.08 -13.22 1.73
CA GLU A 81 9.14 -14.21 1.49
C GLU A 81 9.19 -14.69 0.04
N LEU A 82 8.03 -14.87 -0.59
CA LEU A 82 7.93 -15.36 -1.98
C LEU A 82 8.26 -14.28 -3.01
N GLU A 83 7.85 -13.03 -2.76
CA GLU A 83 7.98 -11.89 -3.66
C GLU A 83 8.59 -10.70 -2.89
N PRO A 84 9.88 -10.77 -2.52
CA PRO A 84 10.53 -9.69 -1.81
C PRO A 84 10.57 -8.45 -2.68
N VAL A 85 9.76 -7.45 -2.33
CA VAL A 85 9.79 -6.16 -3.02
C VAL A 85 11.09 -5.47 -2.63
N GLU A 86 11.94 -5.15 -3.62
CA GLU A 86 12.98 -4.15 -3.44
C GLU A 86 12.28 -2.83 -3.12
N LYS A 87 12.12 -2.54 -1.83
CA LYS A 87 11.65 -1.22 -1.40
C LYS A 87 12.69 -0.24 -1.91
N ASP A 88 12.32 0.56 -2.91
CA ASP A 88 13.07 1.73 -3.30
C ASP A 88 13.36 2.49 -2.01
N LYS A 89 14.64 2.50 -1.61
CA LYS A 89 15.09 3.25 -0.45
C LYS A 89 14.61 4.66 -0.70
N GLN A 90 13.69 5.17 0.11
CA GLN A 90 13.28 6.55 0.00
C GLN A 90 14.54 7.38 0.14
N PHE A 91 15.05 7.91 -0.97
CA PHE A 91 16.24 8.73 -0.98
C PHE A 91 15.88 10.00 -0.23
N PHE A 92 16.20 10.03 1.06
CA PHE A 92 16.22 11.27 1.82
C PHE A 92 17.20 12.18 1.09
N ARG A 93 16.68 13.20 0.40
CA ARG A 93 17.49 14.25 -0.21
C ARG A 93 17.64 15.34 0.84
N PRO A 94 18.73 15.35 1.64
CA PRO A 94 18.95 16.44 2.57
C PRO A 94 19.04 17.74 1.78
N ARG A 95 18.05 18.62 1.96
CA ARG A 95 18.04 19.95 1.36
C ARG A 95 18.85 20.86 2.26
N SER A 96 20.08 21.16 1.86
CA SER A 96 20.89 22.18 2.53
C SER A 96 20.40 23.57 2.12
N GLU A 97 19.82 24.32 3.05
CA GLU A 97 19.32 25.67 2.78
C GLU A 97 20.49 26.68 2.83
N LEU A 98 20.97 27.14 1.68
CA LEU A 98 22.15 28.03 1.57
C LEU A 98 21.82 29.53 1.70
N PHE A 99 20.59 29.91 2.06
CA PHE A 99 20.15 31.33 2.09
C PHE A 99 20.88 32.19 3.13
N PHE A 100 21.49 31.57 4.14
CA PHE A 100 22.20 32.28 5.19
C PHE A 100 23.43 33.04 4.65
N TRP A 101 24.11 32.51 3.62
CA TRP A 101 25.26 33.19 2.98
C TRP A 101 24.90 34.56 2.39
N PRO A 102 23.95 34.66 1.43
CA PRO A 102 23.57 35.96 0.87
C PRO A 102 22.94 36.89 1.92
N LEU A 103 22.19 36.35 2.90
CA LEU A 103 21.62 37.15 3.99
C LEU A 103 22.70 37.79 4.86
N SER A 104 23.72 37.04 5.28
CA SER A 104 24.84 37.57 6.07
C SER A 104 25.63 38.65 5.31
N ILE A 105 25.86 38.46 4.01
CA ILE A 105 26.53 39.47 3.16
C ILE A 105 25.71 40.76 3.10
N ALA A 106 24.39 40.66 2.84
CA ALA A 106 23.52 41.81 2.79
C ALA A 106 23.49 42.58 4.12
N LEU A 107 23.41 41.85 5.24
CA LEU A 107 23.40 42.44 6.59
C LEU A 107 24.71 43.20 6.87
N LEU A 108 25.87 42.63 6.51
CA LEU A 108 27.17 43.27 6.67
C LEU A 108 27.29 44.55 5.83
N LEU A 109 26.88 44.51 4.56
CA LEU A 109 26.90 45.68 3.68
C LEU A 109 26.05 46.83 4.24
N VAL A 110 24.84 46.53 4.71
CA VAL A 110 23.96 47.52 5.34
C VAL A 110 24.60 48.11 6.60
N SER A 111 25.22 47.27 7.44
CA SER A 111 25.90 47.72 8.65
C SER A 111 27.07 48.68 8.33
N ILE A 112 27.89 48.37 7.34
CA ILE A 112 29.01 49.23 6.89
C ILE A 112 28.51 50.56 6.34
N ILE A 113 27.46 50.54 5.50
CA ILE A 113 26.87 51.76 4.94
C ILE A 113 26.29 52.64 6.06
N SER A 114 25.57 52.04 7.01
CA SER A 114 25.01 52.78 8.15
C SER A 114 26.11 53.43 8.99
N PHE A 115 27.18 52.69 9.30
CA PHE A 115 28.29 53.21 10.11
C PHE A 115 29.03 54.37 9.42
N THR A 116 29.24 54.29 8.11
CA THR A 116 29.87 55.37 7.34
C THR A 116 28.98 56.61 7.24
N ARG A 117 27.65 56.46 7.10
CA ARG A 117 26.71 57.58 7.12
C ARG A 117 26.66 58.29 8.47
N ILE A 118 26.62 57.54 9.57
CA ILE A 118 26.62 58.10 10.94
C ILE A 118 27.89 58.90 11.21
N ARG A 119 29.04 58.50 10.64
CA ARG A 119 30.31 59.20 10.84
C ARG A 119 30.49 60.45 9.97
N LEU A 120 29.71 60.60 8.90
CA LEU A 120 29.73 61.75 7.98
C LEU A 120 28.67 62.83 8.30
N THR A 121 27.78 62.57 9.28
CA THR A 121 26.77 63.52 9.76
C THR A 121 27.19 64.05 11.12
#